data_AF-A0A978U3R1-F1
#
_entry.id   AF-A0A978U3R1-F1
#
_cell.length_a   1.000
_cell.length_b   1.000
_cell.length_c   1.000
_cell.angle_alpha   90.00
_cell.angle_beta   90.00
_cell.angle_gamma   90.00
#
_symmetry.space_group_name_H-M   'P 1'
#
loop_
_entity.id
_entity.type
_entity.pdbx_description
1 polymer ?
#
loop_
_entity_poly.entity_id
_entity_poly.type
_entity_poly.pdbx_seq_one_letter_code
_entity_poly.pdbx_strand_id
1 'polypeptide(L)'
;MEIAVLIASLILLAVSSFYALLTFRMLREVRQENLTYRAIIEKQLKLANQPHLYCDVQPTPQGTTMKLEVYNVGSVPAYDLHICTIGAYTEEGNDIPTFMRTYIQPRFRKLPLQPDKVGYFGIRSSIRYPMLPVQKRLEVAINLPTRPIDIYAMVQFREISGGNYAQVYCFSAIDETGGYRANLVEPPRPELLERLHFTDLEDAKLPEKVIPFPIRDFIELWNHSLSYKLTVFYTEDLPQPQEVQDV
;
A
#
# COMPACT_ATOMS: atom_id res chain seq x y z
N MET A 1 -48.77 -60.75 24.55
CA MET A 1 -48.20 -59.47 25.03
C MET A 1 -46.72 -59.30 24.68
N GLU A 2 -45.89 -60.35 24.79
CA GLU A 2 -44.43 -60.26 24.53
C GLU A 2 -44.05 -59.79 23.11
N ILE A 3 -44.74 -60.26 22.07
CA ILE A 3 -44.45 -59.87 20.67
C ILE A 3 -44.68 -58.37 20.44
N ALA A 4 -45.73 -57.80 21.05
CA ALA A 4 -46.04 -56.37 20.92
C ALA A 4 -44.98 -55.49 21.60
N VAL A 5 -44.45 -55.93 22.75
CA VAL A 5 -43.35 -55.25 23.45
C VAL A 5 -42.06 -55.31 22.63
N LEU A 6 -41.80 -56.45 21.96
CA LEU A 6 -40.62 -56.64 21.11
C LEU A 6 -40.67 -55.75 19.85
N ILE A 7 -41.84 -55.65 19.21
CA ILE A 7 -42.07 -54.74 18.08
C ILE A 7 -41.91 -53.27 18.51
N ALA A 8 -42.50 -52.87 19.64
CA ALA A 8 -42.37 -51.51 20.16
C ALA A 8 -40.90 -51.14 20.48
N SER A 9 -40.14 -52.08 21.02
CA SER A 9 -38.72 -51.90 21.32
C SER A 9 -37.87 -51.74 20.05
N LEU A 10 -38.17 -52.53 19.00
CA LEU A 10 -37.53 -52.39 17.69
C LEU A 10 -37.83 -51.05 17.03
N ILE A 11 -39.08 -50.59 17.09
CA ILE A 11 -39.48 -49.26 16.58
C ILE A 11 -38.75 -48.16 17.34
N LEU A 12 -38.71 -48.23 18.68
CA LEU A 12 -38.01 -47.25 19.50
C LEU A 12 -36.51 -47.20 19.18
N LEU A 13 -35.87 -48.35 18.97
CA LEU A 13 -34.47 -48.45 18.59
C LEU A 13 -34.21 -47.83 17.20
N ALA A 14 -35.10 -48.10 16.23
CA ALA A 14 -35.01 -47.51 14.89
C ALA A 14 -35.15 -45.99 14.93
N VAL A 15 -36.12 -45.46 15.68
CA VAL A 15 -36.33 -44.01 15.85
C VAL A 15 -35.14 -43.36 16.56
N SER A 16 -34.62 -44.00 17.61
CA SER A 16 -33.47 -43.49 18.36
C SER A 16 -32.20 -43.47 17.50
N SER A 17 -31.97 -44.52 16.70
CA SER A 17 -30.85 -44.59 15.76
C SER A 17 -30.96 -43.53 14.65
N PHE A 18 -32.16 -43.34 14.11
CA PHE A 18 -32.42 -42.29 13.12
C PHE A 18 -32.18 -40.89 13.69
N TYR A 19 -32.64 -40.63 14.91
CA TYR A 19 -32.39 -39.37 15.60
C TYR A 19 -30.90 -39.14 15.86
N ALA A 20 -30.17 -40.17 16.32
CA ALA A 20 -28.72 -40.11 16.51
C ALA A 20 -27.96 -39.83 15.19
N LEU A 21 -28.40 -40.44 14.08
CA LEU A 21 -27.81 -40.19 12.76
C LEU A 21 -28.07 -38.76 12.29
N LEU A 22 -29.30 -38.26 12.46
CA LEU A 22 -29.69 -36.91 12.05
C LEU A 22 -28.95 -35.85 12.87
N THR A 23 -28.90 -36.01 14.18
CA THR A 23 -28.13 -35.12 15.07
C THR A 23 -26.64 -35.14 14.75
N PHE A 24 -26.05 -36.31 14.46
CA PHE A 24 -24.65 -36.38 14.04
C PHE A 24 -24.39 -35.64 12.72
N ARG A 25 -25.30 -35.76 11.74
CA ARG A 25 -25.21 -35.00 10.47
C ARG A 25 -25.31 -33.50 10.70
N MET A 26 -26.28 -33.03 11.48
CA MET A 26 -26.42 -31.62 11.83
C MET A 26 -25.20 -31.08 12.58
N LEU A 27 -24.66 -31.83 13.54
CA LEU A 27 -23.43 -31.46 14.27
C LEU A 27 -22.24 -31.30 13.32
N ARG A 28 -22.13 -32.16 12.30
CA ARG A 28 -21.06 -32.08 11.30
C ARG A 28 -21.19 -30.85 10.42
N GLU A 29 -22.40 -30.55 9.95
CA GLU A 29 -22.69 -29.35 9.14
C GLU A 29 -22.42 -28.07 9.94
N VAL A 30 -22.96 -27.97 11.16
CA VAL A 30 -22.72 -26.82 12.06
C VAL A 30 -21.23 -26.63 12.31
N ARG A 31 -20.46 -27.70 12.47
CA ARG A 31 -19.00 -27.61 12.64
C ARG A 31 -18.30 -27.04 11.41
N GLN A 32 -18.71 -27.43 10.20
CA GLN A 32 -18.14 -26.90 8.96
C GLN A 32 -18.52 -25.44 8.74
N GLU A 33 -19.76 -25.07 9.00
CA GLU A 33 -20.21 -23.68 8.94
C GLU A 33 -19.44 -22.83 9.96
N ASN A 34 -19.29 -23.28 11.20
CA ASN A 34 -18.57 -22.55 12.24
C ASN A 34 -17.10 -22.28 11.83
N LEU A 35 -16.42 -23.26 11.24
CA LEU A 35 -15.05 -23.06 10.72
C LEU A 35 -15.01 -22.00 9.61
N THR A 36 -16.01 -22.01 8.72
CA THR A 36 -16.12 -21.04 7.63
C THR A 36 -16.39 -19.64 8.17
N TYR A 37 -17.32 -19.50 9.11
CA TYR A 37 -17.61 -18.23 9.79
C TYR A 37 -16.40 -17.70 10.54
N ARG A 38 -15.66 -18.55 11.28
CA ARG A 38 -14.42 -18.15 11.95
C ARG A 38 -13.40 -17.60 10.96
N ALA A 39 -13.18 -18.29 9.84
CA ALA A 39 -12.23 -17.84 8.82
C ALA A 39 -12.64 -16.48 8.20
N ILE A 40 -13.94 -16.24 8.01
CA ILE A 40 -14.45 -14.95 7.50
C ILE A 40 -14.26 -13.85 8.54
N ILE A 41 -14.65 -14.10 9.79
CA ILE A 41 -14.52 -13.14 10.90
C ILE A 41 -13.04 -12.78 11.11
N GLU A 42 -12.15 -13.78 11.10
CA GLU A 42 -10.70 -13.56 11.25
C GLU A 42 -10.15 -12.67 10.13
N LYS A 43 -10.56 -12.90 8.87
CA LYS A 43 -10.18 -12.04 7.74
C LYS A 43 -10.71 -10.62 7.89
N GLN A 44 -11.96 -10.45 8.31
CA GLN A 44 -12.56 -9.13 8.50
C GLN A 44 -11.89 -8.37 9.65
N LEU A 45 -11.65 -9.02 10.79
CA LEU A 45 -10.94 -8.43 11.92
C LEU A 45 -9.51 -8.04 11.54
N LYS A 46 -8.81 -8.88 10.77
CA LYS A 46 -7.47 -8.56 10.28
C LYS A 46 -7.47 -7.30 9.41
N LEU A 47 -8.41 -7.18 8.47
CA LEU A 47 -8.53 -5.99 7.62
C LEU A 47 -8.93 -4.74 8.44
N ALA A 48 -9.79 -4.89 9.44
CA ALA A 48 -10.21 -3.78 10.31
C ALA A 48 -9.08 -3.26 11.22
N ASN A 49 -8.16 -4.14 11.60
CA ASN A 49 -7.03 -3.79 12.48
C ASN A 49 -5.79 -3.31 11.72
N GLN A 50 -5.86 -3.23 10.39
CA GLN A 50 -4.76 -2.75 9.56
C GLN A 50 -4.90 -1.25 9.28
N PRO A 51 -3.79 -0.49 9.28
CA PRO A 51 -3.79 0.87 8.77
C PRO A 51 -4.09 0.86 7.27
N HIS A 52 -4.98 1.76 6.83
CA HIS A 52 -5.32 1.92 5.41
C HIS A 52 -4.89 3.30 4.97
N LEU A 53 -3.94 3.35 4.03
CA LEU A 53 -3.38 4.59 3.54
C LEU A 53 -3.92 4.91 2.15
N TYR A 54 -4.38 6.14 1.98
CA TYR A 54 -4.73 6.73 0.70
C TYR A 54 -3.67 7.78 0.35
N CYS A 55 -3.18 7.75 -0.88
CA CYS A 55 -2.16 8.68 -1.35
C CYS A 55 -2.69 9.44 -2.56
N ASP A 56 -2.47 10.75 -2.58
CA ASP A 56 -2.80 11.63 -3.70
C ASP A 56 -1.67 12.61 -3.98
N VAL A 57 -1.51 13.03 -5.24
CA VAL A 57 -0.48 14.01 -5.63
C VAL A 57 -1.16 15.23 -6.22
N GLN A 58 -1.01 16.34 -5.52
CA GLN A 58 -1.57 17.62 -5.93
C GLN A 58 -0.46 18.58 -6.38
N PRO A 59 -0.59 19.22 -7.55
CA PRO A 59 0.31 20.30 -7.94
C PRO A 59 0.11 21.51 -7.01
N THR A 60 1.20 22.17 -6.63
CA THR A 60 1.08 23.45 -5.93
C THR A 60 0.77 24.55 -6.96
N PRO A 61 -0.17 25.47 -6.69
CA PRO A 61 -0.56 26.52 -7.65
C PRO A 61 0.57 27.49 -8.02
N GLN A 62 1.69 27.51 -7.28
CA GLN A 62 2.85 28.35 -7.53
C GLN A 62 4.13 27.50 -7.58
N GLY A 63 4.60 27.18 -8.79
CA GLY A 63 5.93 26.57 -9.02
C GLY A 63 5.94 25.13 -9.56
N THR A 64 7.12 24.51 -9.50
CA THR A 64 7.38 23.11 -9.87
C THR A 64 7.18 22.14 -8.70
N THR A 65 6.90 22.66 -7.50
CA THR A 65 6.71 21.86 -6.30
C THR A 65 5.36 21.15 -6.33
N MET A 66 5.36 19.86 -6.05
CA MET A 66 4.16 19.04 -5.92
C MET A 66 4.00 18.62 -4.46
N LYS A 67 2.79 18.31 -4.05
CA LYS A 67 2.48 17.81 -2.72
C LYS A 67 1.97 16.39 -2.82
N LEU A 68 2.64 15.47 -2.16
CA LEU A 68 2.14 14.13 -1.91
C LEU A 68 1.40 14.15 -0.59
N GLU A 69 0.10 13.90 -0.65
CA GLU A 69 -0.77 13.80 0.51
C GLU A 69 -0.96 12.33 0.86
N VAL A 70 -0.59 11.95 2.08
CA VAL A 70 -0.80 10.60 2.61
C VAL A 70 -1.82 10.68 3.74
N TYR A 71 -2.95 10.00 3.55
CA TYR A 71 -4.10 10.00 4.44
C TYR A 71 -4.26 8.64 5.07
N ASN A 72 -4.44 8.59 6.39
CA ASN A 72 -4.86 7.35 7.04
C ASN A 72 -6.38 7.31 7.13
N VAL A 73 -7.00 6.58 6.19
CA VAL A 73 -8.45 6.36 6.15
C VAL A 73 -8.89 5.16 6.98
N GLY A 74 -7.93 4.40 7.54
CA GLY A 74 -8.20 3.23 8.37
C GLY A 74 -8.60 3.59 9.80
N SER A 75 -8.99 2.58 10.57
CA SER A 75 -9.36 2.68 11.99
C SER A 75 -8.17 2.57 12.96
N VAL A 76 -6.96 2.36 12.44
CA VAL A 76 -5.74 2.13 13.25
C VAL A 76 -4.63 3.08 12.79
N PRO A 77 -3.86 3.68 13.72
CA PRO A 77 -2.71 4.51 13.36
C PRO A 77 -1.63 3.71 12.62
N ALA A 78 -0.98 4.36 11.65
CA ALA A 78 0.17 3.80 10.94
C ALA A 78 1.46 4.24 11.63
N TYR A 79 2.31 3.30 12.04
CA TYR A 79 3.58 3.57 12.71
C TYR A 79 4.76 3.44 11.75
N ASP A 80 5.85 4.14 12.06
CA ASP A 80 7.14 4.06 11.37
C ASP A 80 6.97 4.15 9.84
N LEU A 81 6.24 5.19 9.42
CA LEU A 81 5.89 5.45 8.04
C LEU A 81 7.15 5.87 7.28
N HIS A 82 7.43 5.19 6.18
CA HIS A 82 8.56 5.48 5.30
C HIS A 82 8.01 5.65 3.89
N ILE A 83 8.06 6.88 3.38
CA ILE A 83 7.57 7.22 2.04
C ILE A 83 8.79 7.43 1.16
N CYS A 84 8.87 6.66 0.09
CA CYS A 84 9.91 6.70 -0.92
C CYS A 84 9.30 7.15 -2.23
N THR A 85 9.78 8.23 -2.81
CA THR A 85 9.24 8.81 -4.04
C THR A 85 10.30 8.82 -5.14
N ILE A 86 9.90 8.56 -6.38
CA ILE A 86 10.73 8.63 -7.58
C ILE A 86 9.95 9.44 -8.62
N GLY A 87 10.53 10.55 -9.09
CA GLY A 87 10.04 11.23 -10.30
C GLY A 87 10.75 10.68 -11.52
N ALA A 88 10.00 10.18 -12.49
CA ALA A 88 10.51 9.62 -13.74
C ALA A 88 10.43 10.65 -14.88
N TYR A 89 11.54 10.78 -15.61
CA TYR A 89 11.70 11.67 -16.76
C TYR A 89 12.09 10.86 -17.99
N THR A 90 11.51 11.16 -19.15
CA THR A 90 11.89 10.51 -20.42
C THR A 90 13.05 11.24 -21.10
N GLU A 91 13.84 10.51 -21.89
CA GLU A 91 14.84 11.13 -22.78
C GLU A 91 14.19 11.99 -23.88
N GLU A 92 12.98 11.65 -24.31
CA GLU A 92 12.25 12.39 -25.35
C GLU A 92 11.77 13.76 -24.88
N GLY A 93 11.42 13.88 -23.59
CA GLY A 93 10.88 15.11 -23.01
C GLY A 93 11.94 16.08 -22.48
N ASN A 94 13.15 15.62 -22.19
CA ASN A 94 14.22 16.44 -21.60
C ASN A 94 15.60 16.08 -22.17
N ASP A 95 16.40 17.11 -22.50
CA ASP A 95 17.83 16.92 -22.80
C ASP A 95 18.58 16.55 -21.50
N ILE A 96 18.72 15.25 -21.26
CA ILE A 96 19.28 14.65 -20.06
C ILE A 96 20.69 15.22 -19.74
N PRO A 97 21.65 15.28 -20.67
CA PRO A 97 22.94 15.94 -20.45
C PRO A 97 22.82 17.36 -19.90
N THR A 98 21.90 18.17 -20.42
CA THR A 98 21.65 19.54 -19.97
C THR A 98 20.97 19.58 -18.61
N PHE A 99 20.00 18.70 -18.37
CA PHE A 99 19.35 18.55 -17.07
C PHE A 99 20.37 18.22 -15.97
N MET A 100 21.24 17.23 -16.23
CA MET A 100 22.30 16.80 -15.32
C MET A 100 23.31 17.92 -15.01
N ARG A 101 23.65 18.72 -16.02
CA ARG A 101 24.57 19.86 -15.86
C ARG A 101 23.94 20.99 -15.04
N THR A 102 22.64 21.21 -15.20
CA THR A 102 21.91 22.34 -14.62
C THR A 102 21.46 22.09 -13.19
N TYR A 103 20.91 20.90 -12.90
CA TYR A 103 20.22 20.63 -11.64
C TYR A 103 20.96 19.65 -10.72
N ILE A 104 21.93 18.89 -11.23
CA ILE A 104 22.63 17.85 -10.46
C ILE A 104 24.08 18.24 -10.19
N GLN A 105 24.47 18.21 -8.92
CA GLN A 105 25.84 18.48 -8.51
C GLN A 105 26.80 17.43 -9.10
N PRO A 106 28.01 17.82 -9.56
CA PRO A 106 28.96 16.90 -10.20
C PRO A 106 29.22 15.60 -9.45
N ARG A 107 29.29 15.65 -8.11
CA ARG A 107 29.51 14.47 -7.24
C ARG A 107 28.41 13.40 -7.29
N PHE A 108 27.20 13.78 -7.67
CA PHE A 108 26.05 12.86 -7.75
C PHE A 108 25.77 12.42 -9.19
N ARG A 109 26.55 12.89 -10.17
CA ARG A 109 26.40 12.47 -11.57
C ARG A 109 27.00 11.07 -11.73
N LYS A 110 26.15 10.04 -11.76
CA LYS A 110 26.54 8.70 -12.21
C LYS A 110 26.51 8.70 -13.75
N LEU A 111 27.63 8.36 -14.39
CA LEU A 111 27.77 8.20 -15.84
C LEU A 111 28.32 6.79 -16.16
N PRO A 112 27.84 6.13 -17.23
CA PRO A 112 26.70 6.51 -18.05
C PRO A 112 25.40 6.44 -17.22
N LEU A 113 24.46 7.33 -17.50
CA LEU A 113 23.09 7.12 -17.03
C LEU A 113 22.64 5.83 -17.69
N GLN A 114 22.25 4.84 -16.88
CA GLN A 114 21.61 3.66 -17.41
C GLN A 114 20.16 4.07 -17.61
N PRO A 115 19.68 4.31 -18.85
CA PRO A 115 18.25 4.32 -19.09
C PRO A 115 17.73 3.02 -18.49
N ASP A 116 16.76 3.12 -17.61
CA ASP A 116 16.06 1.95 -17.11
C ASP A 116 15.34 1.24 -18.28
N LYS A 117 14.57 0.19 -17.98
CA LYS A 117 13.97 -0.70 -18.99
C LYS A 117 13.13 0.01 -20.06
N VAL A 118 12.75 1.28 -19.88
CA VAL A 118 11.86 2.01 -20.77
C VAL A 118 12.41 3.39 -21.17
N GLY A 119 13.70 3.66 -20.94
CA GLY A 119 14.31 4.95 -21.32
C GLY A 119 13.94 6.10 -20.40
N TYR A 120 13.59 5.81 -19.14
CA TYR A 120 13.41 6.81 -18.11
C TYR A 120 14.69 7.02 -17.30
N PHE A 121 14.72 8.20 -16.69
CA PHE A 121 15.66 8.62 -15.69
C PHE A 121 14.89 8.99 -14.43
N GLY A 122 15.21 8.34 -13.30
CA GLY A 122 14.55 8.59 -12.02
C GLY A 122 15.32 9.58 -11.14
N ILE A 123 14.61 10.49 -10.48
CA ILE A 123 15.09 11.24 -9.32
C ILE A 123 14.33 10.80 -8.09
N ARG A 124 15.03 10.29 -7.09
CA ARG A 124 14.42 9.72 -5.88
C ARG A 124 14.63 10.56 -4.64
N SER A 125 13.73 10.36 -3.67
CA SER A 125 13.89 10.81 -2.30
C SER A 125 13.11 9.92 -1.34
N SER A 126 13.43 10.01 -0.06
CA SER A 126 12.68 9.34 1.01
C SER A 126 12.43 10.26 2.19
N ILE A 127 11.38 9.94 2.95
CA ILE A 127 10.98 10.62 4.17
C ILE A 127 10.56 9.58 5.20
N ARG A 128 10.85 9.84 6.46
CA ARG A 128 10.36 8.99 7.56
C ARG A 128 9.50 9.82 8.49
N TYR A 129 8.36 9.27 8.87
CA TYR A 129 7.42 9.89 9.78
C TYR A 129 7.06 8.89 10.90
N PRO A 130 7.21 9.25 12.19
CA PRO A 130 7.09 8.27 13.28
C PRO A 130 5.72 7.61 13.39
N MET A 131 4.63 8.37 13.20
CA MET A 131 3.27 7.87 13.37
C MET A 131 2.26 8.78 12.67
N LEU A 132 1.43 8.22 11.78
CA LEU A 132 0.29 8.90 11.18
C LEU A 132 -1.01 8.48 11.91
N PRO A 133 -1.65 9.38 12.66
CA PRO A 133 -2.89 9.08 13.37
C PRO A 133 -4.04 8.74 12.41
N VAL A 134 -5.08 8.12 12.96
CA VAL A 134 -6.34 7.82 12.26
C VAL A 134 -7.00 9.12 11.77
N GLN A 135 -7.53 9.11 10.55
CA GLN A 135 -8.23 10.24 9.92
C GLN A 135 -7.40 11.53 9.84
N LYS A 136 -6.07 11.42 9.90
CA LYS A 136 -5.15 12.54 9.69
C LYS A 136 -4.41 12.40 8.36
N ARG A 137 -4.00 13.55 7.86
CA ARG A 137 -3.23 13.72 6.62
C ARG A 137 -1.80 14.11 6.96
N LEU A 138 -0.86 13.58 6.19
CA LEU A 138 0.52 14.04 6.11
C LEU A 138 0.74 14.63 4.73
N GLU A 139 1.17 15.88 4.67
CA GLU A 139 1.64 16.49 3.43
C GLU A 139 3.16 16.35 3.31
N VAL A 140 3.63 15.92 2.14
CA VAL A 140 5.04 15.81 1.81
C VAL A 140 5.28 16.65 0.57
N ALA A 141 6.10 17.69 0.67
CA ALA A 141 6.49 18.44 -0.52
C ALA A 141 7.49 17.62 -1.34
N ILE A 142 7.09 17.33 -2.58
CA ILE A 142 7.92 16.79 -3.64
C ILE A 142 8.56 17.99 -4.37
N ASN A 143 9.76 18.35 -3.92
CA ASN A 143 10.60 19.34 -4.56
C ASN A 143 11.42 18.66 -5.65
N LEU A 144 10.90 18.65 -6.87
CA LEU A 144 11.64 18.16 -8.04
C LEU A 144 12.02 19.33 -8.96
N PRO A 145 13.17 19.26 -9.66
CA PRO A 145 13.66 20.39 -10.45
C PRO A 145 12.71 20.80 -11.57
N THR A 146 12.15 19.81 -12.26
CA THR A 146 11.11 19.95 -13.28
C THR A 146 9.98 18.96 -12.99
N ARG A 147 8.80 19.18 -13.56
CA ARG A 147 7.67 18.27 -13.39
C ARG A 147 7.95 16.94 -14.12
N PRO A 148 7.98 15.80 -13.42
CA PRO A 148 8.16 14.49 -14.04
C PRO A 148 6.87 14.05 -14.76
N ILE A 149 6.99 13.11 -15.70
CA ILE A 149 5.83 12.55 -16.39
C ILE A 149 5.08 11.61 -15.44
N ASP A 150 5.85 10.75 -14.77
CA ASP A 150 5.33 9.81 -13.78
C ASP A 150 6.00 10.02 -12.42
N ILE A 151 5.23 9.80 -11.35
CA ILE A 151 5.69 9.80 -9.97
C ILE A 151 5.33 8.44 -9.37
N TYR A 152 6.37 7.72 -8.96
CA TYR A 152 6.22 6.49 -8.19
C TYR A 152 6.39 6.82 -6.72
N ALA A 153 5.44 6.44 -5.87
CA ALA A 153 5.53 6.56 -4.43
C ALA A 153 5.34 5.20 -3.79
N MET A 154 6.32 4.71 -3.06
CA MET A 154 6.17 3.53 -2.22
C MET A 154 6.07 3.94 -0.75
N VAL A 155 5.03 3.46 -0.08
CA VAL A 155 4.75 3.75 1.31
C VAL A 155 4.88 2.45 2.11
N GLN A 156 5.84 2.42 3.03
CA GLN A 156 5.99 1.37 4.02
C GLN A 156 5.51 1.85 5.38
N PHE A 157 4.78 1.00 6.09
CA PHE A 157 4.23 1.32 7.41
C PHE A 157 4.10 0.08 8.26
N ARG A 158 3.96 0.29 9.58
CA ARG A 158 3.76 -0.76 10.56
C ARG A 158 2.43 -0.61 11.28
N GLU A 159 1.84 -1.76 11.61
CA GLU A 159 0.78 -1.83 12.60
C GLU A 159 1.36 -1.87 14.02
N ILE A 160 0.49 -1.72 15.03
CA ILE A 160 0.89 -1.71 16.45
C ILE A 160 1.51 -3.03 16.91
N SER A 161 1.10 -4.16 16.32
CA SER A 161 1.70 -5.49 16.54
C SER A 161 3.07 -5.65 15.89
N GLY A 162 3.55 -4.66 15.12
CA GLY A 162 4.86 -4.66 14.47
C GLY A 162 4.89 -5.29 13.08
N GLY A 163 3.76 -5.78 12.57
CA GLY A 163 3.63 -6.22 11.18
C GLY A 163 3.96 -5.07 10.22
N ASN A 164 4.84 -5.32 9.25
CA ASN A 164 5.27 -4.32 8.27
C ASN A 164 4.56 -4.57 6.93
N TYR A 165 4.10 -3.49 6.32
CA TYR A 165 3.33 -3.50 5.09
C TYR A 165 3.93 -2.49 4.11
N ALA A 166 3.72 -2.72 2.81
CA ALA A 166 4.16 -1.83 1.76
C ALA A 166 3.09 -1.72 0.67
N GLN A 167 2.92 -0.52 0.12
CA GLN A 167 2.12 -0.25 -1.07
C GLN A 167 2.87 0.68 -2.01
N VAL A 168 2.77 0.43 -3.30
CA VAL A 168 3.33 1.24 -4.39
C VAL A 168 2.17 1.94 -5.10
N TYR A 169 2.33 3.23 -5.31
CA TYR A 169 1.43 4.11 -6.02
C TYR A 169 2.16 4.64 -7.26
N CYS A 170 1.53 4.56 -8.42
CA CYS A 170 2.02 5.20 -9.64
C CYS A 170 1.05 6.32 -10.03
N PHE A 171 1.58 7.52 -10.17
CA PHE A 171 0.84 8.72 -10.56
C PHE A 171 1.36 9.22 -11.90
N SER A 172 0.50 9.35 -12.90
CA SER A 172 0.87 9.95 -14.19
C SER A 172 0.22 11.30 -14.36
N ALA A 173 0.90 12.22 -15.05
CA ALA A 173 0.34 13.50 -15.41
C ALA A 173 -0.88 13.30 -16.34
N ILE A 174 -2.01 13.92 -16.00
CA ILE A 174 -3.27 13.76 -16.75
C ILE A 174 -3.30 14.71 -17.95
N ASP A 175 -2.85 15.96 -17.79
CA ASP A 175 -2.95 17.05 -18.78
C ASP A 175 -2.03 18.26 -18.45
N GLU A 176 -1.97 19.26 -19.34
CA GLU A 176 -1.22 20.53 -19.19
C GLU A 176 -1.56 21.34 -17.92
N THR A 177 -2.70 21.02 -17.28
CA THR A 177 -3.12 21.58 -15.98
C THR A 177 -2.20 21.16 -14.83
N GLY A 178 -1.36 20.15 -15.03
CA GLY A 178 -0.37 19.67 -14.05
C GLY A 178 -0.95 18.76 -12.96
N GLY A 179 -2.20 18.32 -13.11
CA GLY A 179 -2.81 17.32 -12.23
C GLY A 179 -2.22 15.93 -12.46
N TYR A 180 -2.05 15.17 -11.38
CA TYR A 180 -1.61 13.78 -11.44
C TYR A 180 -2.76 12.86 -11.05
N ARG A 181 -2.88 11.70 -11.72
CA ARG A 181 -3.85 10.66 -11.34
C ARG A 181 -3.12 9.42 -10.89
N ALA A 182 -3.57 8.86 -9.77
CA ALA A 182 -3.18 7.51 -9.37
C ALA A 182 -3.69 6.51 -10.42
N ASN A 183 -2.77 5.94 -11.17
CA ASN A 183 -3.06 4.93 -12.19
C ASN A 183 -3.06 3.53 -11.59
N LEU A 184 -2.23 3.29 -10.58
CA LEU A 184 -2.02 1.97 -10.01
C LEU A 184 -1.74 2.05 -8.51
N VAL A 185 -2.40 1.18 -7.74
CA VAL A 185 -2.11 0.95 -6.31
C VAL A 185 -1.88 -0.54 -6.11
N GLU A 186 -0.64 -0.92 -5.82
CA GLU A 186 -0.25 -2.32 -5.72
C GLU A 186 0.64 -2.61 -4.49
N PRO A 187 0.37 -3.70 -3.75
CA PRO A 187 -0.80 -4.55 -3.87
C PRO A 187 -2.09 -3.82 -3.44
N PRO A 188 -3.26 -4.17 -4.02
CA PRO A 188 -4.54 -3.53 -3.68
C PRO A 188 -4.95 -3.77 -2.22
N ARG A 189 -4.40 -4.82 -1.60
CA ARG A 189 -4.46 -5.06 -0.15
C ARG A 189 -3.03 -5.11 0.37
N PRO A 190 -2.69 -4.38 1.45
CA PRO A 190 -1.35 -4.42 2.01
C PRO A 190 -1.00 -5.85 2.45
N GLU A 191 0.09 -6.38 1.91
CA GLU A 191 0.62 -7.69 2.28
C GLU A 191 1.78 -7.54 3.26
N LEU A 192 1.92 -8.52 4.15
CA LEU A 192 3.00 -8.51 5.13
C LEU A 192 4.34 -8.69 4.41
N LEU A 193 5.25 -7.74 4.61
CA LEU A 193 6.56 -7.71 3.98
C LEU A 193 7.64 -7.45 5.04
N GLU A 194 8.81 -8.06 4.87
CA GLU A 194 9.99 -7.61 5.59
C GLU A 194 10.30 -6.15 5.26
N ARG A 195 10.74 -5.40 6.27
CA ARG A 195 10.98 -3.96 6.09
C ARG A 195 12.17 -3.75 5.17
N LEU A 196 11.95 -2.99 4.11
CA LEU A 196 12.97 -2.64 3.14
C LEU A 196 13.72 -1.39 3.61
N HIS A 197 15.02 -1.55 3.81
CA HIS A 197 15.94 -0.47 4.15
C HIS A 197 16.64 0.02 2.87
N PHE A 198 16.12 1.09 2.28
CA PHE A 198 16.65 1.64 1.01
C PHE A 198 18.06 2.21 1.07
N THR A 199 18.60 2.44 2.27
CA THR A 199 20.03 2.75 2.46
C THR A 199 20.92 1.55 2.19
N ASP A 200 20.38 0.34 2.40
CA ASP A 200 21.12 -0.91 2.31
C ASP A 200 20.95 -1.54 0.92
N LEU A 201 19.91 -1.12 0.18
CA LEU A 201 19.57 -1.58 -1.17
C LEU A 201 20.42 -0.96 -2.28
N GLU A 202 21.23 0.07 -2.01
CA GLU A 202 22.13 0.67 -3.01
C GLU A 202 23.17 -0.33 -3.54
N ASP A 203 23.44 -1.43 -2.81
CA ASP A 203 24.35 -2.51 -3.21
C ASP A 203 23.78 -3.94 -2.96
N ALA A 204 22.61 -4.07 -2.34
CA ALA A 204 22.07 -5.39 -1.95
C ALA A 204 21.22 -6.03 -3.05
N LYS A 205 21.49 -7.31 -3.31
CA LYS A 205 20.60 -8.20 -4.09
C LYS A 205 19.24 -8.23 -3.40
N LEU A 206 18.17 -8.07 -4.20
CA LEU A 206 16.79 -8.25 -3.77
C LEU A 206 16.66 -9.51 -2.87
N PRO A 207 15.96 -9.43 -1.73
CA PRO A 207 15.69 -10.60 -0.90
C PRO A 207 15.15 -11.77 -1.74
N GLU A 208 15.66 -12.99 -1.52
CA GLU A 208 15.24 -14.20 -2.26
C GLU A 208 13.77 -14.58 -2.04
N LYS A 209 13.11 -14.01 -1.03
CA LYS A 209 11.66 -14.17 -0.81
C LYS A 209 10.87 -13.60 -1.99
N VAL A 210 9.68 -14.16 -2.22
CA VAL A 210 8.76 -13.72 -3.27
C VAL A 210 8.25 -12.31 -2.94
N ILE A 211 9.00 -11.29 -3.33
CA ILE A 211 8.57 -9.89 -3.32
C ILE A 211 7.56 -9.73 -4.45
N PRO A 212 6.38 -9.12 -4.20
CA PRO A 212 5.43 -8.79 -5.25
C PRO A 212 6.12 -8.04 -6.39
N PHE A 213 5.82 -8.43 -7.63
CA PHE A 213 6.41 -7.83 -8.84
C PHE A 213 6.44 -6.28 -8.80
N PRO A 214 5.38 -5.57 -8.38
CA PRO A 214 5.36 -4.10 -8.38
C PRO A 214 6.35 -3.47 -7.39
N ILE A 215 6.55 -4.12 -6.25
CA ILE A 215 7.55 -3.70 -5.24
C ILE A 215 8.95 -3.99 -5.77
N ARG A 216 9.16 -5.13 -6.43
CA ARG A 216 10.45 -5.45 -7.06
C ARG A 216 10.82 -4.43 -8.13
N ASP A 217 9.87 -4.09 -9.00
CA ASP A 217 10.05 -3.11 -10.06
C ASP A 217 10.39 -1.72 -9.50
N PHE A 218 9.69 -1.30 -8.44
CA PHE A 218 10.02 -0.07 -7.72
C PHE A 218 11.45 -0.09 -7.14
N ILE A 219 11.91 -1.21 -6.58
CA ILE A 219 13.29 -1.33 -6.06
C ILE A 219 14.32 -1.26 -7.19
N GLU A 220 14.08 -1.92 -8.33
CA GLU A 220 14.94 -1.82 -9.50
C GLU A 220 15.05 -0.35 -9.95
N LEU A 221 13.91 0.33 -10.12
CA LEU A 221 13.85 1.75 -10.48
C LEU A 221 14.57 2.64 -9.46
N TRP A 222 14.38 2.38 -8.16
CA TRP A 222 15.05 3.10 -7.08
C TRP A 222 16.58 3.01 -7.20
N ASN A 223 17.11 1.82 -7.49
CA ASN A 223 18.56 1.59 -7.58
C ASN A 223 19.19 2.28 -8.80
N HIS A 224 18.44 2.43 -9.89
CA HIS A 224 18.89 3.15 -11.09
C HIS A 224 18.65 4.68 -11.01
N SER A 225 17.89 5.16 -10.01
CA SER A 225 17.56 6.58 -9.85
C SER A 225 18.59 7.39 -9.03
N LEU A 226 18.71 8.69 -9.35
CA LEU A 226 19.60 9.62 -8.65
C LEU A 226 18.97 10.17 -7.38
N SER A 227 19.74 10.21 -6.30
CA SER A 227 19.29 10.70 -5.00
C SER A 227 19.16 12.22 -4.97
N TYR A 228 17.99 12.70 -4.56
CA TYR A 228 17.66 14.10 -4.28
C TYR A 228 16.93 14.19 -2.94
N LYS A 229 17.11 15.28 -2.19
CA LYS A 229 16.58 15.38 -0.81
C LYS A 229 15.29 16.21 -0.78
N LEU A 230 14.20 15.61 -0.30
CA LEU A 230 12.91 16.31 -0.09
C LEU A 230 12.86 17.10 1.22
N THR A 231 11.96 18.09 1.26
CA THR A 231 11.64 18.89 2.45
C THR A 231 10.24 18.55 2.91
N VAL A 232 10.04 18.35 4.22
CA VAL A 232 8.72 18.01 4.80
C VAL A 232 8.02 19.30 5.23
N PHE A 233 6.73 19.42 4.96
CA PHE A 233 5.90 20.46 5.57
C PHE A 233 4.69 19.80 6.22
N TYR A 234 4.50 20.02 7.52
CA TYR A 234 3.34 19.53 8.25
C TYR A 234 2.21 20.56 8.15
N THR A 235 1.00 20.09 7.83
CA THR A 235 -0.22 20.89 7.89
C THR A 235 -1.25 20.12 8.72
N GLU A 236 -1.74 20.78 9.76
CA GLU A 236 -2.65 20.23 10.75
C GLU A 236 -4.11 20.53 10.37
N ASP A 237 -4.98 19.55 10.64
CA ASP A 237 -6.44 19.51 10.61
C ASP A 237 -7.23 19.68 9.29
N LEU A 238 -8.16 18.74 9.09
CA LEU A 238 -9.30 18.92 8.18
C LEU A 238 -10.24 19.98 8.78
N PRO A 239 -10.83 20.88 7.97
CA PRO A 239 -12.11 21.47 8.33
C PRO A 239 -13.09 20.32 8.60
N GLN A 240 -13.82 20.38 9.71
CA GLN A 240 -14.96 19.49 9.90
C GLN A 240 -15.84 19.56 8.64
N PRO A 241 -16.37 18.42 8.15
CA PRO A 241 -17.29 18.45 7.03
C PRO A 241 -18.41 19.43 7.37
N GLN A 242 -18.53 20.50 6.58
CA GLN A 242 -19.68 21.39 6.70
C GLN A 242 -20.90 20.53 6.40
N GLU A 243 -21.78 20.37 7.39
CA GLU A 243 -23.10 19.82 7.18
C GLU A 243 -23.69 20.53 5.97
N VAL A 244 -24.03 19.74 4.94
CA VAL A 244 -24.81 20.22 3.81
C VAL A 244 -26.08 20.77 4.42
N GLN A 245 -26.22 22.11 4.41
CA GLN A 245 -27.50 22.73 4.72
C GLN A 245 -28.44 22.31 3.60
N ASP A 246 -29.32 21.36 3.92
CA ASP A 246 -30.45 21.00 3.07
C ASP A 246 -31.23 22.29 2.77
N VAL A 247 -31.32 22.62 1.47
CA VAL A 247 -32.19 23.66 0.91
C VAL A 247 -33.54 23.04 0.56
#